data_AF-A0A9X9I4S1-F1
#
_entry.id   AF-A0A9X9I4S1-F1
#
_cell.length_a   1.000
_cell.length_b   1.000
_cell.length_c   1.000
_cell.angle_alpha   90.00
_cell.angle_beta   90.00
_cell.angle_gamma   90.00
#
_symmetry.space_group_name_H-M   'P 1'
#
loop_
_entity.id
_entity.type
_entity.pdbx_description
1 polymer ?
#
loop_
_entity_poly.entity_id
_entity_poly.type
_entity_poly.pdbx_seq_one_letter_code
_entity_poly.pdbx_strand_id
1 'polypeptide(L)'
;MTARQSYYLTFARFSPSLSVRSFSASEAVNAAYRVEITATSTDSSLPLSSYLNQRAAFEIRPQEGLLSEVAGAFGSASDDPPAKQWQGIITSCEKLSVSKDETVYRFVLEPRFAALKHFQTSRLFQHQTVPDIVAAVFKHHGFSGVDYRFQKSRSYSVREYVTQYLESDFDFINRLCEEEGIWYAFEQHEQHGDVVVFGDSPEHYWRSQGLPVSYRPHAGLESVGTEALFNLSIRHNPSSKAYARPTITTAVPIPTFLPKPTTNSPKNLPTIPFYWANSSTGPSSQNNRRSPSSDDPVERSQPLPPNRRSRQRQRRLHDTDESVPNRCLLPRSTRRLVGTFHGTQRQPR
;
A
#
# COMPACT_ATOMS: atom_id res chain seq x y z
N MET A 1 37.95 14.05 22.86
CA MET A 1 37.52 14.02 21.44
C MET A 1 36.08 13.53 21.43
N THR A 2 35.13 14.39 21.11
CA THR A 2 33.72 13.99 21.00
C THR A 2 33.59 12.97 19.87
N ALA A 3 33.01 11.81 20.17
CA ALA A 3 32.75 10.79 19.15
C ALA A 3 31.85 11.38 18.07
N ARG A 4 32.37 11.57 16.85
CA ARG A 4 31.57 12.05 15.71
C ARG A 4 30.50 10.99 15.41
N GLN A 5 29.24 11.41 15.30
CA GLN A 5 28.12 10.53 14.92
C GLN A 5 27.86 10.59 13.43
N SER A 6 27.47 9.47 12.83
CA SER A 6 27.14 9.40 11.38
C SER A 6 25.64 9.24 11.14
N TYR A 7 24.87 8.99 12.20
CA TYR A 7 23.44 8.72 12.15
C TYR A 7 22.72 9.67 13.08
N TYR A 8 21.74 10.38 12.54
CA TYR A 8 21.02 11.43 13.26
C TYR A 8 19.52 11.15 13.21
N LEU A 9 18.87 11.16 14.37
CA LEU A 9 17.41 11.08 14.49
C LEU A 9 16.91 12.40 15.09
N THR A 10 16.13 13.13 14.31
CA THR A 10 15.59 14.44 14.68
C THR A 10 14.07 14.36 14.75
N PHE A 11 13.46 14.98 15.75
CA PHE A 11 12.00 15.09 15.86
C PHE A 11 11.57 16.55 15.68
N ALA A 12 10.37 16.76 15.14
CA ALA A 12 9.87 18.11 14.87
C ALA A 12 9.56 18.93 16.13
N ARG A 13 9.18 18.27 17.24
CA ARG A 13 8.72 18.94 18.48
C ARG A 13 9.67 18.80 19.66
N PHE A 14 10.56 17.83 19.62
CA PHE A 14 11.42 17.46 20.76
C PHE A 14 12.85 17.30 20.28
N SER A 15 13.80 17.69 21.14
CA SER A 15 15.23 17.54 20.86
C SER A 15 15.91 16.76 22.00
N PRO A 16 15.56 15.48 22.20
CA PRO A 16 16.23 14.65 23.20
C PRO A 16 17.70 14.41 22.81
N SER A 17 18.57 14.28 23.81
CA SER A 17 19.95 13.85 23.60
C SER A 17 19.97 12.35 23.32
N LEU A 18 19.89 11.98 22.03
CA LEU A 18 19.94 10.60 21.56
C LEU A 18 21.24 10.32 20.79
N SER A 19 21.82 9.16 21.05
CA SER A 19 22.92 8.59 20.27
C SER A 19 22.43 7.35 19.53
N VAL A 20 22.39 7.38 18.20
CA VAL A 20 21.96 6.21 17.41
C VAL A 20 23.03 5.12 17.47
N ARG A 21 22.63 3.92 17.94
CA ARG A 21 23.51 2.75 18.07
C ARG A 21 23.42 1.86 16.83
N SER A 22 22.22 1.61 16.34
CA SER A 22 21.99 0.76 15.18
C SER A 22 20.66 1.06 14.53
N PHE A 23 20.53 0.77 13.24
CA PHE A 23 19.26 0.86 12.53
C PHE A 23 19.11 -0.27 11.50
N SER A 24 17.86 -0.58 11.17
CA SER A 24 17.46 -1.41 10.03
C SER A 24 16.36 -0.69 9.27
N ALA A 25 16.55 -0.43 7.99
CA ALA A 25 15.54 0.18 7.12
C ALA A 25 15.13 -0.80 6.03
N SER A 26 13.83 -0.90 5.76
CA SER A 26 13.27 -1.66 4.64
C SER A 26 12.44 -0.75 3.75
N GLU A 27 12.71 -0.79 2.44
CA GLU A 27 11.99 -0.05 1.41
C GLU A 27 11.56 -1.02 0.31
N ALA A 28 10.34 -0.89 -0.20
CA ALA A 28 9.91 -1.62 -1.39
C ALA A 28 8.88 -0.83 -2.18
N VAL A 29 8.80 -1.08 -3.49
CA VAL A 29 7.71 -0.56 -4.32
C VAL A 29 6.38 -1.12 -3.82
N ASN A 30 5.36 -0.28 -3.76
CA ASN A 30 4.02 -0.62 -3.25
C ASN A 30 4.01 -1.06 -1.78
N ALA A 31 4.97 -0.59 -0.98
CA ALA A 31 4.97 -0.80 0.45
C ALA A 31 5.50 0.44 1.17
N ALA A 32 4.85 0.81 2.28
CA ALA A 32 5.39 1.82 3.19
C ALA A 32 6.78 1.37 3.69
N TYR A 33 7.78 2.24 3.55
CA TYR A 33 9.09 1.96 4.13
C TYR A 33 9.00 1.93 5.65
N ARG A 34 9.93 1.22 6.28
CA ARG A 34 9.98 1.08 7.74
C ARG A 34 11.42 1.09 8.22
N VAL A 35 11.75 2.06 9.07
CA VAL A 35 13.08 2.25 9.67
C VAL A 35 12.99 2.00 11.17
N GLU A 36 13.59 0.91 11.63
CA GLU A 36 13.78 0.62 13.05
C GLU A 36 15.11 1.20 13.51
N ILE A 37 15.07 2.04 14.54
CA ILE A 37 16.23 2.78 15.05
C ILE A 37 16.37 2.44 16.52
N THR A 38 17.54 1.94 16.91
CA THR A 38 17.93 1.74 18.30
C THR A 38 18.88 2.84 18.72
N ALA A 39 18.49 3.64 19.70
CA ALA A 39 19.26 4.78 20.20
C ALA A 39 19.44 4.70 21.72
N THR A 40 20.53 5.28 22.22
CA THR A 40 20.79 5.43 23.65
C THR A 40 20.61 6.87 24.10
N SER A 41 20.18 7.07 25.34
CA SER A 41 20.05 8.38 25.97
C SER A 41 20.50 8.31 27.42
N THR A 42 21.00 9.43 27.94
CA THR A 42 21.25 9.63 29.37
C THR A 42 19.94 9.81 30.15
N ASP A 43 18.87 10.29 29.49
CA ASP A 43 17.56 10.41 30.11
C ASP A 43 16.82 9.06 30.10
N SER A 44 16.56 8.54 31.30
CA SER A 44 15.82 7.29 31.49
C SER A 44 14.30 7.47 31.52
N SER A 45 13.79 8.69 31.48
CA SER A 45 12.38 9.01 31.72
C SER A 45 11.69 9.72 30.55
N LEU A 46 12.13 9.47 29.31
CA LEU A 46 11.54 10.08 28.12
C LEU A 46 10.03 9.77 28.02
N PRO A 47 9.16 10.78 27.81
CA PRO A 47 7.72 10.58 27.68
C PRO A 47 7.37 9.98 26.31
N LEU A 48 7.56 8.67 26.15
CA LEU A 48 7.44 7.97 24.86
C LEU A 48 6.10 8.19 24.14
N SER A 49 5.01 8.33 24.89
CA SER A 49 3.68 8.62 24.34
C SER A 49 3.63 9.93 23.57
N SER A 50 4.42 10.93 23.97
CA SER A 50 4.49 12.23 23.30
C SER A 50 5.21 12.16 21.95
N TYR A 51 6.08 11.17 21.74
CA TYR A 51 6.82 10.96 20.49
C TYR A 51 5.99 10.21 19.44
N LEU A 52 4.97 9.45 19.84
CA LEU A 52 4.09 8.74 18.89
C LEU A 52 3.36 9.72 17.96
N ASN A 53 3.25 9.32 16.69
CA ASN A 53 2.66 10.09 15.59
C ASN A 53 3.33 11.46 15.35
N GLN A 54 4.51 11.72 15.92
CA GLN A 54 5.26 12.94 15.65
C GLN A 54 6.09 12.81 14.39
N ARG A 55 6.20 13.92 13.65
CA ARG A 55 7.12 14.01 12.52
C ARG A 55 8.56 13.86 13.00
N ALA A 56 9.32 13.05 12.30
CA ALA A 56 10.73 12.81 12.55
C ALA A 56 11.48 12.54 11.26
N ALA A 57 12.79 12.80 11.30
CA ALA A 57 13.71 12.57 10.20
C ALA A 57 14.90 11.74 10.70
N PHE A 58 15.27 10.73 9.93
CA PHE A 58 16.48 9.93 10.14
C PHE A 58 17.44 10.17 8.97
N GLU A 59 18.67 10.57 9.30
CA GLU A 59 19.68 11.00 8.34
C GLU A 59 20.98 10.20 8.51
N ILE A 60 21.54 9.80 7.37
CA ILE A 60 22.89 9.22 7.28
C ILE A 60 23.80 10.29 6.70
N ARG A 61 24.78 10.73 7.51
CA ARG A 61 25.86 11.61 7.09
C ARG A 61 27.19 10.85 7.24
N PRO A 62 27.73 10.29 6.14
CA PRO A 62 29.03 9.63 6.17
C PRO A 62 30.08 10.62 6.66
N GLN A 63 30.95 10.17 7.55
CA GLN A 63 32.15 10.92 7.87
C GLN A 63 33.16 10.63 6.78
N GLU A 64 33.30 11.55 5.83
CA GLU A 64 34.38 11.44 4.85
C GLU A 64 35.73 11.44 5.58
N GLY A 65 36.63 10.56 5.15
CA GLY A 65 37.99 10.49 5.70
C GLY A 65 38.79 11.77 5.43
N LEU A 66 39.92 11.91 6.14
CA LEU A 66 40.92 13.00 6.18
C LEU A 66 41.10 13.94 4.95
N LEU A 67 40.73 13.52 3.74
CA LEU A 67 40.76 14.35 2.53
C LEU A 67 39.66 15.43 2.49
N SER A 68 38.56 15.25 3.22
CA SER A 68 37.52 16.27 3.38
C SER A 68 37.95 17.39 4.35
N GLU A 69 38.91 17.12 5.25
CA GLU A 69 39.38 18.12 6.23
C GLU A 69 40.21 19.24 5.59
N VAL A 70 40.92 18.98 4.49
CA VAL A 70 41.59 20.03 3.69
C VAL A 70 40.60 20.84 2.84
N ALA A 71 39.45 20.27 2.48
CA ALA A 71 38.38 20.99 1.78
C ALA A 71 37.55 21.86 2.76
N GLY A 72 37.22 21.32 3.94
CA GLY A 72 36.52 22.04 5.02
C GLY A 72 37.37 23.12 5.71
N ALA A 73 38.68 23.13 5.51
CA ALA A 73 39.56 24.21 6.00
C ALA A 73 39.46 25.50 5.14
N PHE A 74 38.96 25.40 3.90
CA PHE A 74 38.82 26.53 2.97
C PHE A 74 37.36 26.82 2.55
N GLY A 75 36.39 26.00 2.98
CA GLY A 75 34.96 26.21 2.76
C GLY A 75 34.19 26.33 4.08
N SER A 76 33.25 27.27 4.16
CA SER A 76 32.26 27.37 5.25
C SER A 76 31.68 25.99 5.58
N ALA A 77 31.46 25.72 6.89
CA ALA A 77 30.83 24.50 7.43
C ALA A 77 29.87 23.88 6.41
N SER A 78 30.22 22.71 5.87
CA SER A 78 29.56 22.18 4.69
C SER A 78 28.09 21.84 4.97
N ASP A 79 27.19 22.57 4.31
CA ASP A 79 25.81 22.17 3.99
C ASP A 79 25.83 20.99 3.00
N ASP A 80 26.59 19.94 3.31
CA ASP A 80 26.56 18.74 2.48
C ASP A 80 25.21 18.03 2.68
N PRO A 81 24.48 17.75 1.59
CA PRO A 81 23.21 17.04 1.69
C PRO A 81 23.44 15.66 2.32
N PRO A 82 22.51 15.18 3.17
CA PRO A 82 22.64 13.86 3.77
C PRO A 82 22.71 12.79 2.67
N ALA A 83 23.61 11.82 2.81
CA ALA A 83 23.77 10.75 1.82
C ALA A 83 22.48 9.94 1.62
N LYS A 84 21.70 9.79 2.69
CA LYS A 84 20.34 9.26 2.65
C LYS A 84 19.55 9.82 3.83
N GLN A 85 18.28 10.11 3.58
CA GLN A 85 17.35 10.59 4.57
C GLN A 85 16.03 9.83 4.46
N TRP A 86 15.36 9.65 5.59
CA TRP A 86 13.96 9.21 5.69
C TRP A 86 13.21 10.19 6.56
N GLN A 87 12.11 10.73 6.08
CA GLN A 87 11.24 11.63 6.83
C GLN A 87 9.86 11.03 6.92
N GLY A 88 9.25 10.99 8.10
CA GLY A 88 7.93 10.41 8.27
C GLY A 88 7.39 10.68 9.67
N ILE A 89 6.63 9.73 10.19
CA ILE A 89 6.11 9.76 11.56
C ILE A 89 6.63 8.59 12.38
N ILE A 90 6.73 8.80 13.69
CA ILE A 90 7.05 7.71 14.61
C ILE A 90 5.81 6.89 14.91
N THR A 91 5.77 5.63 14.48
CA THR A 91 4.62 4.74 14.66
C THR A 91 4.76 3.83 15.89
N SER A 92 5.99 3.61 16.38
CA SER A 92 6.24 2.89 17.62
C SER A 92 7.45 3.46 18.37
N CYS A 93 7.34 3.50 19.69
CA CYS A 93 8.39 3.90 20.62
C CYS A 93 8.44 2.89 21.76
N GLU A 94 9.61 2.37 22.07
CA GLU A 94 9.78 1.41 23.17
C GLU A 94 11.04 1.72 23.98
N LYS A 95 10.96 1.45 25.29
CA LYS A 95 12.12 1.43 26.18
C LYS A 95 12.60 -0.01 26.30
N LEU A 96 13.82 -0.30 25.86
CA LEU A 96 14.34 -1.66 25.80
C LEU A 96 15.10 -2.05 27.07
N SER A 97 16.01 -1.21 27.53
CA SER A 97 16.81 -1.49 28.73
C SER A 97 17.25 -0.20 29.42
N VAL A 98 17.47 -0.29 30.73
CA VAL A 98 17.95 0.81 31.56
C VAL A 98 19.22 0.36 32.26
N SER A 99 20.29 1.12 32.08
CA SER A 99 21.52 1.02 32.86
C SER A 99 21.68 2.30 33.69
N LYS A 100 22.68 2.31 34.58
CA LYS A 100 22.99 3.48 35.41
C LYS A 100 23.38 4.69 34.56
N ASP A 101 24.11 4.46 33.48
CA ASP A 101 24.71 5.52 32.66
C ASP A 101 23.87 5.84 31.41
N GLU A 102 23.20 4.83 30.84
CA GLU A 102 22.42 4.99 29.60
C GLU A 102 21.15 4.13 29.60
N THR A 103 20.13 4.64 28.93
CA THR A 103 18.89 3.93 28.61
C THR A 103 18.78 3.71 27.11
N VAL A 104 18.39 2.49 26.71
CA VAL A 104 18.23 2.11 25.31
C VAL A 104 16.75 2.22 24.92
N TYR A 105 16.50 2.94 23.83
CA TYR A 105 15.19 3.13 23.23
C TYR A 105 15.16 2.60 21.81
N ARG A 106 13.97 2.16 21.37
CA ARG A 106 13.68 1.79 19.99
C ARG A 106 12.58 2.70 19.43
N PHE A 107 12.85 3.28 18.27
CA PHE A 107 11.92 4.08 17.50
C PHE A 107 11.65 3.42 16.16
N VAL A 108 10.40 3.42 15.71
CA VAL A 108 10.00 2.97 14.38
C VAL A 108 9.50 4.17 13.61
N LEU A 109 10.20 4.51 12.53
CA LEU A 109 9.86 5.58 11.60
C LEU A 109 9.26 4.97 10.33
N GLU A 110 8.07 5.44 9.95
CA GLU A 110 7.34 5.05 8.75
C GLU A 110 6.78 6.30 8.05
N PRO A 111 6.46 6.26 6.74
CA PRO A 111 5.83 7.38 6.07
C PRO A 111 4.47 7.68 6.71
N ARG A 112 4.00 8.93 6.60
CA ARG A 112 2.66 9.30 7.10
C ARG A 112 1.56 8.44 6.48
N PHE A 113 1.78 7.98 5.24
CA PHE A 113 0.91 7.02 4.55
C PHE A 113 0.68 5.72 5.33
N ALA A 114 1.65 5.25 6.12
CA ALA A 114 1.51 4.04 6.94
C ALA A 114 0.45 4.18 8.04
N ALA A 115 0.17 5.40 8.50
CA ALA A 115 -0.88 5.65 9.50
C ALA A 115 -2.27 5.20 9.02
N LEU A 116 -2.50 5.15 7.70
CA LEU A 116 -3.75 4.72 7.09
C LEU A 116 -4.12 3.26 7.42
N LYS A 117 -3.15 2.44 7.86
CA LYS A 117 -3.38 1.07 8.33
C LYS A 117 -4.28 1.01 9.57
N HIS A 118 -4.32 2.07 10.37
CA HIS A 118 -5.09 2.13 11.61
C HIS A 118 -6.53 2.58 11.41
N PHE A 119 -6.92 2.99 10.19
CA PHE A 119 -8.25 3.50 9.89
C PHE A 119 -9.02 2.49 9.06
N GLN A 120 -9.95 1.78 9.70
CA GLN A 120 -10.86 0.84 9.05
C GLN A 120 -12.24 1.49 8.91
N THR A 121 -12.81 1.44 7.71
CA THR A 121 -14.11 2.06 7.44
C THR A 121 -14.85 1.39 6.28
N SER A 122 -16.12 1.77 6.10
CA SER A 122 -16.95 1.37 4.98
C SER A 122 -17.49 2.61 4.27
N ARG A 123 -17.17 2.76 2.98
CA ARG A 123 -17.49 3.95 2.19
C ARG A 123 -17.85 3.59 0.75
N LEU A 124 -18.67 4.43 0.15
CA LEU A 124 -19.11 4.28 -1.23
C LEU A 124 -18.62 5.46 -2.07
N PHE A 125 -17.93 5.15 -3.16
CA PHE A 125 -17.53 6.06 -4.21
C PHE A 125 -18.32 5.75 -5.49
N GLN A 126 -18.90 6.79 -6.10
CA GLN A 126 -19.65 6.67 -7.34
C GLN A 126 -19.09 7.62 -8.39
N HIS A 127 -19.19 7.21 -9.66
CA HIS A 127 -18.83 8.03 -10.83
C HIS A 127 -17.46 8.70 -10.73
N GLN A 128 -16.45 7.96 -10.24
CA GLN A 128 -15.10 8.47 -10.03
C GLN A 128 -14.04 7.55 -10.64
N THR A 129 -12.90 8.11 -11.04
CA THR A 129 -11.75 7.31 -11.43
C THR A 129 -10.98 6.83 -10.20
N VAL A 130 -10.17 5.78 -10.34
CA VAL A 130 -9.36 5.27 -9.22
C VAL A 130 -8.43 6.33 -8.62
N PRO A 131 -7.67 7.12 -9.40
CA PRO A 131 -6.89 8.23 -8.85
C PRO A 131 -7.73 9.25 -8.07
N ASP A 132 -8.95 9.54 -8.51
CA ASP A 132 -9.85 10.47 -7.81
C ASP A 132 -10.31 9.90 -6.47
N ILE A 133 -10.63 8.60 -6.43
CA ILE A 133 -10.99 7.89 -5.19
C ILE A 133 -9.82 7.93 -4.20
N VAL A 134 -8.60 7.61 -4.66
CA VAL A 134 -7.40 7.65 -3.81
C VAL A 134 -7.15 9.07 -3.29
N ALA A 135 -7.28 10.09 -4.14
CA ALA A 135 -7.18 11.49 -3.74
C ALA A 135 -8.26 11.88 -2.70
N ALA A 136 -9.48 11.37 -2.83
CA ALA A 136 -10.56 11.62 -1.87
C ALA A 136 -10.25 11.00 -0.49
N VAL A 137 -9.69 9.78 -0.46
CA VAL A 137 -9.24 9.15 0.79
C VAL A 137 -8.11 9.97 1.43
N PHE A 138 -7.14 10.42 0.64
CA PHE A 138 -6.07 11.30 1.12
C PHE A 138 -6.59 12.60 1.73
N LYS A 139 -7.50 13.28 1.02
CA LYS A 139 -8.11 14.53 1.50
C LYS A 139 -8.85 14.33 2.83
N HIS A 140 -9.54 13.21 3.01
CA HIS A 140 -10.22 12.88 4.27
C HIS A 140 -9.25 12.80 5.46
N HIS A 141 -8.01 12.40 5.24
CA HIS A 141 -6.96 12.32 6.27
C HIS A 141 -6.08 13.58 6.36
N GLY A 142 -6.48 14.68 5.72
CA GLY A 142 -5.71 15.92 5.75
C GLY A 142 -4.39 15.84 4.97
N PHE A 143 -4.31 14.97 3.96
CA PHE A 143 -3.27 15.07 2.94
C PHE A 143 -3.63 16.15 1.93
N SER A 144 -2.61 16.87 1.51
CA SER A 144 -2.67 17.98 0.56
C SER A 144 -1.81 17.65 -0.66
N GLY A 145 -1.87 18.50 -1.69
CA GLY A 145 -1.15 18.27 -2.95
C GLY A 145 0.38 18.23 -2.84
N VAL A 146 0.95 18.60 -1.69
CA VAL A 146 2.39 18.46 -1.43
C VAL A 146 2.76 17.07 -0.90
N ASP A 147 1.81 16.34 -0.31
CA ASP A 147 2.07 15.05 0.35
C ASP A 147 1.95 13.85 -0.62
N TYR A 148 1.30 14.03 -1.77
CA TYR A 148 1.16 12.98 -2.78
C TYR A 148 1.12 13.54 -4.21
N ARG A 149 1.53 12.73 -5.19
CA ARG A 149 1.54 13.09 -6.60
C ARG A 149 1.12 11.92 -7.49
N PHE A 150 0.33 12.21 -8.52
CA PHE A 150 -0.03 11.23 -9.55
C PHE A 150 0.68 11.56 -10.86
N GLN A 151 1.53 10.63 -11.33
CA GLN A 151 2.15 10.64 -12.65
C GLN A 151 1.36 9.67 -13.54
N LYS A 152 0.53 10.23 -14.41
CA LYS A 152 -0.42 9.49 -15.25
C LYS A 152 0.07 9.51 -16.69
N SER A 153 0.33 8.34 -17.27
CA SER A 153 0.61 8.19 -18.71
C SER A 153 -0.65 7.83 -19.53
N ARG A 154 -1.74 7.43 -18.87
CA ARG A 154 -2.99 7.02 -19.53
C ARG A 154 -4.23 7.59 -18.84
N SER A 155 -5.35 7.53 -19.54
CA SER A 155 -6.67 7.87 -19.00
C SER A 155 -7.26 6.71 -18.19
N TYR A 156 -7.91 7.04 -17.08
CA TYR A 156 -8.58 6.07 -16.20
C TYR A 156 -10.08 6.07 -16.49
N SER A 157 -10.68 4.89 -16.60
CA SER A 157 -12.13 4.77 -16.75
C SER A 157 -12.84 5.20 -15.46
N VAL A 158 -13.91 5.97 -15.61
CA VAL A 158 -14.81 6.29 -14.51
C VAL A 158 -15.53 5.02 -14.08
N ARG A 159 -15.43 4.67 -12.80
CA ARG A 159 -16.14 3.53 -12.22
C ARG A 159 -17.50 4.00 -11.72
N GLU A 160 -18.56 3.27 -12.09
CA GLU A 160 -19.94 3.57 -11.66
C GLU A 160 -20.06 3.47 -10.14
N TYR A 161 -19.52 2.40 -9.55
CA TYR A 161 -19.63 2.08 -8.14
C TYR A 161 -18.37 1.38 -7.61
N VAL A 162 -17.78 1.91 -6.55
CA VAL A 162 -16.66 1.30 -5.82
C VAL A 162 -16.94 1.38 -4.33
N THR A 163 -16.93 0.24 -3.65
CA THR A 163 -17.09 0.18 -2.20
C THR A 163 -15.76 -0.15 -1.54
N GLN A 164 -15.47 0.59 -0.48
CA GLN A 164 -14.59 0.18 0.60
C GLN A 164 -15.45 -0.53 1.65
N TYR A 165 -15.16 -1.78 1.98
CA TYR A 165 -15.97 -2.55 2.94
C TYR A 165 -15.10 -3.19 4.01
N LEU A 166 -15.20 -2.68 5.26
CA LEU A 166 -14.48 -3.20 6.42
C LEU A 166 -12.98 -3.47 6.15
N GLU A 167 -12.34 -2.62 5.36
CA GLU A 167 -10.92 -2.69 5.03
C GLU A 167 -10.23 -1.40 5.48
N SER A 168 -8.93 -1.47 5.80
CA SER A 168 -8.17 -0.28 6.15
C SER A 168 -8.04 0.63 4.93
N ASP A 169 -7.88 1.94 5.14
CA ASP A 169 -7.65 2.89 4.06
C ASP A 169 -6.37 2.58 3.28
N PHE A 170 -5.35 2.07 3.98
CA PHE A 170 -4.12 1.59 3.35
C PHE A 170 -4.37 0.40 2.43
N ASP A 171 -5.11 -0.62 2.90
CA ASP A 171 -5.40 -1.83 2.11
C ASP A 171 -6.33 -1.52 0.93
N PHE A 172 -7.30 -0.63 1.13
CA PHE A 172 -8.19 -0.15 0.07
C PHE A 172 -7.41 0.51 -1.06
N ILE A 173 -6.48 1.40 -0.73
CA ILE A 173 -5.62 2.07 -1.73
C ILE A 173 -4.74 1.04 -2.43
N ASN A 174 -4.11 0.11 -1.70
CA ASN A 174 -3.29 -0.95 -2.30
C ASN A 174 -4.10 -1.79 -3.28
N ARG A 175 -5.29 -2.24 -2.89
CA ARG A 175 -6.18 -3.03 -3.74
C ARG A 175 -6.53 -2.30 -5.04
N LEU A 176 -6.94 -1.04 -4.94
CA LEU A 176 -7.26 -0.23 -6.13
C LEU A 176 -6.04 0.01 -7.03
N CYS A 177 -4.88 0.29 -6.44
CA CYS A 177 -3.64 0.45 -7.17
C CYS A 177 -3.23 -0.85 -7.88
N GLU A 178 -3.34 -2.00 -7.23
CA GLU A 178 -3.03 -3.30 -7.83
C GLU A 178 -3.98 -3.68 -8.96
N GLU A 179 -5.28 -3.41 -8.82
CA GLU A 179 -6.29 -3.65 -9.84
C GLU A 179 -6.04 -2.85 -11.13
N GLU A 180 -5.76 -1.55 -11.00
CA GLU A 180 -5.43 -0.71 -12.15
C GLU A 180 -3.98 -0.94 -12.62
N GLY A 181 -3.13 -1.46 -11.74
CA GLY A 181 -1.72 -1.56 -11.99
C GLY A 181 -0.98 -0.23 -11.86
N ILE A 182 -1.38 0.59 -10.90
CA ILE A 182 -0.63 1.75 -10.42
C ILE A 182 0.41 1.24 -9.42
N TRP A 183 1.65 1.69 -9.54
CA TRP A 183 2.68 1.51 -8.53
C TRP A 183 2.84 2.79 -7.71
N TYR A 184 3.39 2.69 -6.50
CA TYR A 184 3.79 3.87 -5.74
C TYR A 184 5.14 3.68 -5.03
N ALA A 185 5.83 4.79 -4.83
CA ALA A 185 7.09 4.91 -4.10
C ALA A 185 7.09 6.22 -3.29
N PHE A 186 8.10 6.40 -2.43
CA PHE A 186 8.20 7.55 -1.54
C PHE A 186 9.43 8.39 -1.92
N GLU A 187 9.21 9.67 -2.22
CA GLU A 187 10.27 10.66 -2.38
C GLU A 187 10.45 11.44 -1.07
N GLN A 188 11.69 11.84 -0.80
CA GLN A 188 12.05 12.59 0.40
C GLN A 188 12.35 14.02 -0.03
N HIS A 189 11.55 14.98 0.44
CA HIS A 189 11.69 16.40 0.11
C HIS A 189 12.05 17.18 1.36
N GLU A 190 13.06 18.04 1.27
CA GLU A 190 13.58 18.82 2.40
C GLU A 190 12.50 19.71 3.05
N GLN A 191 11.65 20.34 2.24
CA GLN A 191 10.64 21.29 2.72
C GLN A 191 9.30 20.65 3.11
N HIS A 192 8.96 19.50 2.53
CA HIS A 192 7.60 18.94 2.60
C HIS A 192 7.53 17.60 3.34
N GLY A 193 8.66 16.93 3.54
CA GLY A 193 8.72 15.60 4.15
C GLY A 193 8.63 14.47 3.12
N ASP A 194 7.97 13.38 3.51
CA ASP A 194 7.68 12.27 2.61
C ASP A 194 6.54 12.61 1.63
N VAL A 195 6.79 12.35 0.35
CA VAL A 195 5.79 12.50 -0.71
C VAL A 195 5.54 11.14 -1.36
N VAL A 196 4.28 10.71 -1.39
CA VAL A 196 3.89 9.46 -2.06
C VAL A 196 3.67 9.72 -3.55
N VAL A 197 4.49 9.10 -4.39
CA VAL A 197 4.39 9.24 -5.85
C VAL A 197 3.75 7.99 -6.44
N PHE A 198 2.61 8.17 -7.08
CA PHE A 198 1.88 7.15 -7.82
C PHE A 198 2.22 7.24 -9.31
N GLY A 199 2.58 6.12 -9.93
CA GLY A 199 2.88 6.02 -11.36
C GLY A 199 2.26 4.80 -12.01
N ASP A 200 2.04 4.86 -13.32
CA ASP A 200 1.50 3.75 -14.12
C ASP A 200 2.40 3.30 -15.27
N SER A 201 3.47 4.05 -15.53
CA SER A 201 4.48 3.79 -16.56
C SER A 201 5.86 3.57 -15.93
N PRO A 202 6.74 2.74 -16.52
CA PRO A 202 8.15 2.67 -16.13
C PRO A 202 8.92 3.98 -16.33
N GLU A 203 8.44 4.87 -17.20
CA GLU A 203 9.07 6.18 -17.48
C GLU A 203 8.98 7.12 -16.27
N HIS A 204 7.96 6.94 -15.45
CA HIS A 204 7.72 7.66 -14.21
C HIS A 204 8.62 7.17 -13.06
N TYR A 205 9.27 6.02 -13.22
CA TYR A 205 10.18 5.50 -12.21
C TYR A 205 11.44 6.36 -12.16
N TRP A 206 11.67 7.02 -11.03
CA TRP A 206 12.85 7.83 -10.80
C TRP A 206 14.12 6.98 -10.96
N ARG A 207 14.84 7.20 -12.07
CA ARG A 207 16.20 6.70 -12.22
C ARG A 207 17.10 7.76 -11.60
N SER A 208 17.63 7.49 -10.41
CA SER A 208 18.71 8.32 -9.88
C SER A 208 19.80 8.38 -10.97
N GLN A 209 20.13 9.59 -11.43
CA GLN A 209 21.29 9.86 -12.30
C GLN A 209 22.62 9.68 -11.54
N GLY A 210 22.64 8.82 -10.51
CA GLY A 210 23.85 8.45 -9.80
C GLY A 210 24.81 7.77 -10.75
N LEU A 211 26.10 8.02 -10.53
CA LEU A 211 27.17 7.29 -11.19
C LEU A 211 26.96 5.77 -10.99
N PRO A 212 27.36 4.93 -11.96
CA PRO A 212 27.24 3.49 -11.81
C PRO A 212 27.99 3.03 -10.55
N VAL A 213 27.25 2.44 -9.60
CA VAL A 213 27.85 1.85 -8.40
C VAL A 213 28.66 0.63 -8.81
N SER A 214 29.95 0.64 -8.49
CA SER A 214 30.86 -0.46 -8.86
C SER A 214 30.54 -1.74 -8.08
N TYR A 215 30.54 -2.89 -8.76
CA TYR A 215 30.46 -4.19 -8.10
C TYR A 215 31.85 -4.63 -7.62
N ARG A 216 32.02 -4.81 -6.31
CA ARG A 216 33.28 -5.21 -5.66
C ARG A 216 33.00 -6.29 -4.60
N PRO A 217 33.03 -7.58 -4.96
CA PRO A 217 32.84 -8.64 -3.98
C PRO A 217 33.98 -8.64 -2.94
N HIS A 218 33.68 -9.06 -1.71
CA HIS A 218 34.68 -9.15 -0.64
C HIS A 218 35.78 -10.16 -1.02
N ALA A 219 36.95 -9.68 -1.46
CA ALA A 219 38.08 -10.49 -1.90
C ALA A 219 39.27 -10.45 -0.92
N GLY A 220 38.99 -10.40 0.39
CA GLY A 220 40.00 -10.51 1.47
C GLY A 220 40.65 -9.20 1.92
N LEU A 221 40.72 -8.17 1.06
CA LEU A 221 41.03 -6.79 1.46
C LEU A 221 39.76 -5.95 1.36
N GLU A 222 39.32 -5.38 2.49
CA GLU A 222 38.17 -4.47 2.50
C GLU A 222 38.52 -3.18 1.76
N SER A 223 37.74 -2.82 0.74
CA SER A 223 37.81 -1.52 0.08
C SER A 223 37.22 -0.48 1.03
N VAL A 224 38.01 -0.03 2.00
CA VAL A 224 37.60 1.01 2.95
C VAL A 224 37.41 2.34 2.20
N GLY A 225 36.25 2.97 2.37
CA GLY A 225 36.03 4.37 1.97
C GLY A 225 35.41 4.64 0.60
N THR A 226 35.02 3.62 -0.17
CA THR A 226 34.25 3.82 -1.42
C THR A 226 32.96 3.01 -1.41
N GLU A 227 31.82 3.65 -1.71
CA GLU A 227 30.54 2.97 -1.88
C GLU A 227 30.61 1.96 -3.04
N ALA A 228 30.20 0.72 -2.79
CA ALA A 228 30.23 -0.37 -3.77
C ALA A 228 29.15 -1.42 -3.50
N LEU A 229 28.75 -2.14 -4.54
CA LEU A 229 27.91 -3.33 -4.42
C LEU A 229 28.80 -4.53 -4.06
N PHE A 230 28.61 -5.10 -2.87
CA PHE A 230 29.42 -6.23 -2.40
C PHE A 230 28.83 -7.60 -2.76
N ASN A 231 27.51 -7.67 -3.00
CA ASN A 231 26.83 -8.90 -3.34
C ASN A 231 25.75 -8.64 -4.41
N LEU A 232 25.72 -9.49 -5.43
CA LEU A 232 24.72 -9.48 -6.48
C LEU A 232 24.25 -10.92 -6.71
N SER A 233 22.95 -11.15 -6.58
CA SER A 233 22.34 -12.45 -6.86
C SER A 233 21.18 -12.31 -7.84
N ILE A 234 21.11 -13.23 -8.81
CA ILE A 234 20.03 -13.31 -9.79
C ILE A 234 19.23 -14.57 -9.51
N ARG A 235 17.93 -14.43 -9.27
CA ARG A 235 17.01 -15.55 -9.09
C ARG A 235 16.00 -15.56 -10.23
N HIS A 236 15.81 -16.72 -10.86
CA HIS A 236 14.83 -16.93 -11.91
C HIS A 236 13.71 -17.82 -11.38
N ASN A 237 12.47 -17.31 -11.37
CA ASN A 237 11.29 -18.07 -10.99
C ASN A 237 10.27 -18.06 -12.15
N PRO A 238 10.01 -19.20 -12.80
CA PRO A 238 9.06 -19.25 -13.91
C PRO A 238 7.63 -19.00 -13.41
N SER A 239 6.83 -18.27 -14.20
CA SER A 239 5.42 -17.97 -13.93
C SER A 239 4.55 -18.26 -15.14
N SER A 240 3.23 -18.43 -14.94
CA SER A 240 2.30 -18.71 -16.02
C SER A 240 2.21 -17.51 -16.99
N LYS A 241 2.13 -17.82 -18.29
CA LYS A 241 2.16 -16.81 -19.35
C LYS A 241 0.83 -16.09 -19.58
N ALA A 242 -0.29 -16.70 -19.20
CA ALA A 242 -1.62 -16.20 -19.53
C ALA A 242 -2.58 -16.36 -18.36
N TYR A 243 -3.38 -15.31 -18.14
CA TYR A 243 -4.50 -15.29 -17.21
C TYR A 243 -5.73 -14.77 -17.96
N ALA A 244 -6.72 -15.64 -18.18
CA ALA A 244 -8.01 -15.22 -18.72
C ALA A 244 -8.93 -14.82 -17.54
N ARG A 245 -9.49 -13.61 -17.60
CA ARG A 245 -10.51 -13.14 -16.63
C ARG A 245 -11.86 -13.00 -17.35
N PRO A 246 -12.69 -14.05 -17.40
CA PRO A 246 -14.03 -13.94 -17.96
C PRO A 246 -14.85 -12.97 -17.10
N THR A 247 -15.44 -11.96 -17.74
CA THR A 247 -16.35 -10.99 -17.08
C THR A 247 -17.72 -11.15 -17.71
N ILE A 248 -18.76 -11.38 -16.89
CA ILE A 248 -20.14 -11.45 -17.37
C ILE A 248 -20.70 -10.03 -17.33
N THR A 249 -20.83 -9.41 -18.50
CA THR A 249 -21.52 -8.13 -18.63
C THR A 249 -23.01 -8.43 -18.85
N THR A 250 -23.80 -8.42 -17.78
CA THR A 250 -25.25 -8.37 -17.91
C THR A 250 -25.64 -6.93 -18.23
N ALA A 251 -25.39 -6.50 -19.47
CA ALA A 251 -26.03 -5.29 -19.96
C ALA A 251 -27.53 -5.61 -19.98
N VAL A 252 -28.29 -5.09 -19.01
CA VAL A 252 -29.73 -4.98 -19.19
C VAL A 252 -29.86 -3.94 -20.30
N PRO A 253 -30.29 -4.31 -21.53
CA PRO A 253 -30.63 -3.27 -22.49
C PRO A 253 -31.77 -2.50 -21.85
N ILE A 254 -31.55 -1.24 -21.48
CA ILE A 254 -32.66 -0.32 -21.31
C ILE A 254 -33.29 -0.29 -22.70
N PRO A 255 -34.49 -0.85 -22.90
CA PRO A 255 -35.08 -0.78 -24.23
C PRO A 255 -35.42 0.68 -24.43
N THR A 256 -34.69 1.34 -25.32
CA THR A 256 -35.05 2.66 -25.84
C THR A 256 -36.32 2.51 -26.67
N PHE A 257 -37.46 2.24 -26.02
CA PHE A 257 -38.77 2.52 -26.58
C PHE A 257 -39.01 4.03 -26.47
N LEU A 258 -38.17 4.82 -27.16
CA LEU A 258 -38.61 6.11 -27.64
C LEU A 258 -39.36 5.82 -28.94
N PRO A 259 -40.70 5.85 -28.97
CA PRO A 259 -41.40 5.89 -30.25
C PRO A 259 -40.88 7.10 -31.02
N LYS A 260 -40.47 6.90 -32.28
CA LYS A 260 -40.19 8.02 -33.19
C LYS A 260 -41.38 8.97 -33.14
N PRO A 261 -41.17 10.29 -33.04
CA PRO A 261 -42.28 11.23 -33.03
C PRO A 261 -42.98 11.15 -34.39
N THR A 262 -44.13 10.47 -34.44
CA THR A 262 -45.06 10.66 -35.54
C THR A 262 -45.76 11.99 -35.31
N THR A 263 -45.52 12.92 -36.22
CA THR A 263 -46.24 14.18 -36.36
C THR A 263 -47.73 13.95 -36.18
N ASN A 264 -48.30 14.46 -35.08
CA ASN A 264 -49.60 15.13 -35.00
C ASN A 264 -49.96 15.39 -33.52
N SER A 265 -50.09 16.66 -33.16
CA SER A 265 -50.61 17.14 -31.86
C SER A 265 -52.15 17.22 -31.89
N PRO A 266 -52.82 17.50 -30.76
CA PRO A 266 -52.81 16.76 -29.50
C PRO A 266 -54.25 16.43 -29.06
N LYS A 267 -54.45 15.40 -28.23
CA LYS A 267 -55.55 15.32 -27.23
C LYS A 267 -55.42 14.05 -26.39
N ASN A 268 -55.48 14.25 -25.08
CA ASN A 268 -55.57 13.26 -24.00
C ASN A 268 -54.26 12.60 -23.55
N LEU A 269 -53.68 13.15 -22.48
CA LEU A 269 -52.69 12.50 -21.62
C LEU A 269 -53.42 11.58 -20.63
N PRO A 270 -53.12 10.27 -20.56
CA PRO A 270 -53.50 9.47 -19.41
C PRO A 270 -52.48 9.66 -18.27
N THR A 271 -52.99 9.91 -17.07
CA THR A 271 -52.24 9.91 -15.81
C THR A 271 -51.64 8.52 -15.56
N ILE A 272 -50.32 8.44 -15.39
CA ILE A 272 -49.62 7.22 -14.98
C ILE A 272 -49.66 7.15 -13.44
N PRO A 273 -50.11 6.04 -12.82
CA PRO A 273 -50.11 5.93 -11.36
C PRO A 273 -48.69 5.70 -10.84
N PHE A 274 -48.30 6.55 -9.88
CA PHE A 274 -47.12 6.40 -9.04
C PHE A 274 -47.41 5.30 -7.99
N TYR A 275 -46.74 4.15 -8.09
CA TYR A 275 -46.75 3.15 -7.02
C TYR A 275 -45.49 3.29 -6.17
N TRP A 276 -45.67 3.74 -4.93
CA TRP A 276 -44.70 3.52 -3.87
C TRP A 276 -45.02 2.19 -3.19
N ALA A 277 -44.00 1.37 -2.97
CA ALA A 277 -44.11 0.18 -2.14
C ALA A 277 -43.87 0.61 -0.70
N ASN A 278 -44.89 0.48 0.15
CA ASN A 278 -44.72 0.57 1.59
C ASN A 278 -45.38 -0.58 2.32
N SER A 279 -44.72 -0.89 3.44
CA SER A 279 -44.82 -2.06 4.28
C SER A 279 -46.02 -2.09 5.22
N SER A 280 -46.30 -3.33 5.68
CA SER A 280 -46.95 -3.73 6.93
C SER A 280 -48.46 -3.51 7.08
N THR A 281 -49.22 -4.61 7.17
CA THR A 281 -49.95 -5.09 8.38
C THR A 281 -50.88 -6.27 8.01
N GLY A 282 -50.79 -7.39 8.75
CA GLY A 282 -51.91 -8.33 8.92
C GLY A 282 -52.90 -7.77 9.98
N PRO A 283 -54.08 -8.38 10.25
CA PRO A 283 -54.16 -9.78 10.70
C PRO A 283 -55.46 -10.58 10.42
N SER A 284 -55.42 -11.86 10.83
CA SER A 284 -56.50 -12.72 11.39
C SER A 284 -57.48 -13.48 10.47
N SER A 285 -57.52 -14.82 10.62
CA SER A 285 -58.63 -15.55 11.27
C SER A 285 -58.47 -17.10 11.26
N GLN A 286 -58.44 -17.69 12.47
CA GLN A 286 -59.05 -18.95 12.95
C GLN A 286 -58.79 -20.29 12.22
N ASN A 287 -58.00 -21.19 12.84
CA ASN A 287 -58.39 -22.31 13.75
C ASN A 287 -58.95 -23.57 13.04
N ASN A 288 -58.24 -24.71 13.11
CA ASN A 288 -58.63 -25.76 14.05
C ASN A 288 -57.56 -26.84 14.30
N ARG A 289 -57.58 -27.35 15.53
CA ARG A 289 -56.64 -28.28 16.18
C ARG A 289 -56.76 -29.73 15.69
N ARG A 290 -55.66 -30.49 15.79
CA ARG A 290 -55.57 -31.73 16.62
C ARG A 290 -54.12 -32.26 16.66
N SER A 291 -53.59 -32.42 17.87
CA SER A 291 -52.41 -33.23 18.23
C SER A 291 -52.89 -34.60 18.73
N PRO A 292 -52.03 -35.64 18.91
CA PRO A 292 -51.02 -35.64 19.97
C PRO A 292 -49.64 -36.28 19.62
N SER A 293 -48.71 -36.04 20.56
CA SER A 293 -47.41 -36.66 20.84
C SER A 293 -47.42 -38.20 20.85
N SER A 294 -46.31 -38.96 20.86
CA SER A 294 -45.08 -38.83 21.66
C SER A 294 -44.01 -39.86 21.21
N ASP A 295 -42.74 -39.52 21.47
CA ASP A 295 -41.60 -40.36 21.88
C ASP A 295 -40.92 -41.38 20.91
N ASP A 296 -39.72 -40.95 20.50
CA ASP A 296 -38.42 -41.57 20.11
C ASP A 296 -38.01 -42.94 20.76
N PRO A 297 -36.86 -43.62 20.43
CA PRO A 297 -35.83 -43.40 19.38
C PRO A 297 -35.13 -44.69 18.79
N VAL A 298 -34.07 -44.46 17.97
CA VAL A 298 -32.85 -45.27 17.69
C VAL A 298 -32.93 -46.52 16.78
N GLU A 299 -32.29 -46.49 15.59
CA GLU A 299 -31.15 -47.40 15.28
C GLU A 299 -30.30 -46.93 14.08
N ARG A 300 -29.00 -47.16 14.20
CA ARG A 300 -27.88 -46.73 13.35
C ARG A 300 -27.35 -47.98 12.63
N SER A 301 -27.04 -47.95 11.32
CA SER A 301 -25.94 -48.72 10.65
C SER A 301 -26.00 -48.63 9.11
N GLN A 302 -24.88 -48.23 8.48
CA GLN A 302 -24.51 -48.43 7.06
C GLN A 302 -24.01 -49.90 6.83
N PRO A 303 -23.61 -50.42 5.62
CA PRO A 303 -23.14 -49.75 4.39
C PRO A 303 -23.51 -50.38 3.00
N LEU A 304 -23.01 -49.72 1.93
CA LEU A 304 -23.00 -50.02 0.47
C LEU A 304 -22.29 -51.37 0.10
N PRO A 305 -22.08 -51.84 -1.19
CA PRO A 305 -22.29 -51.26 -2.56
C PRO A 305 -22.77 -52.35 -3.60
N PRO A 306 -22.38 -52.43 -4.92
CA PRO A 306 -21.93 -51.46 -5.95
C PRO A 306 -22.67 -51.57 -7.32
N ASN A 307 -22.27 -50.70 -8.27
CA ASN A 307 -21.93 -50.95 -9.70
C ASN A 307 -22.69 -50.22 -10.84
N ARG A 308 -21.91 -49.37 -11.55
CA ARG A 308 -21.68 -49.33 -13.01
C ARG A 308 -22.87 -49.11 -13.97
N ARG A 309 -22.91 -47.94 -14.65
CA ARG A 309 -22.39 -47.76 -16.04
C ARG A 309 -22.63 -46.34 -16.57
N SER A 310 -21.65 -45.95 -17.37
CA SER A 310 -21.43 -44.76 -18.19
C SER A 310 -22.50 -44.49 -19.25
N ARG A 311 -22.72 -43.19 -19.56
CA ARG A 311 -23.04 -42.69 -20.91
C ARG A 311 -22.64 -41.20 -21.05
N GLN A 312 -21.50 -40.98 -21.69
CA GLN A 312 -21.08 -39.69 -22.24
C GLN A 312 -21.94 -39.35 -23.46
N ARG A 313 -22.44 -38.11 -23.54
CA ARG A 313 -23.10 -37.58 -24.74
C ARG A 313 -22.36 -36.30 -25.15
N GLN A 314 -21.50 -36.42 -26.16
CA GLN A 314 -20.86 -35.28 -26.83
C GLN A 314 -21.93 -34.50 -27.63
N ARG A 315 -21.99 -33.18 -27.45
CA ARG A 315 -22.63 -32.26 -28.40
C ARG A 315 -21.56 -31.40 -29.03
N ARG A 316 -21.49 -31.44 -30.36
CA ARG A 316 -20.74 -30.50 -31.21
C ARG A 316 -21.42 -29.14 -31.12
N LEU A 317 -20.64 -28.08 -30.96
CA LEU A 317 -21.05 -26.70 -31.17
C LEU A 317 -20.33 -26.20 -32.42
N HIS A 318 -21.12 -25.62 -33.32
CA HIS A 318 -20.67 -24.92 -34.51
C HIS A 318 -20.06 -23.57 -34.11
N ASP A 319 -18.89 -23.25 -34.67
CA ASP A 319 -18.28 -21.93 -34.60
C ASP A 319 -19.10 -20.92 -35.44
N THR A 320 -19.49 -19.82 -34.80
CA THR A 320 -19.80 -18.56 -35.48
C THR A 320 -18.88 -17.50 -34.90
N ASP A 321 -18.04 -16.98 -35.77
CA ASP A 321 -16.95 -16.04 -35.55
C ASP A 321 -17.53 -14.62 -35.37
N GLU A 322 -17.52 -14.11 -34.13
CA GLU A 322 -17.77 -12.70 -33.84
C GLU A 322 -16.61 -12.13 -33.02
N SER A 323 -15.89 -11.20 -33.65
CA SER A 323 -14.67 -10.59 -33.17
C SER A 323 -14.95 -9.53 -32.09
N VAL A 324 -14.63 -9.87 -30.84
CA VAL A 324 -14.56 -8.93 -29.72
C VAL A 324 -13.09 -8.60 -29.45
N PRO A 325 -12.68 -7.33 -29.28
CA PRO A 325 -11.28 -6.99 -29.07
C PRO A 325 -10.83 -7.47 -27.69
N ASN A 326 -10.01 -8.52 -27.68
CA ASN A 326 -9.33 -9.03 -26.49
C ASN A 326 -8.40 -7.96 -25.91
N ARG A 327 -8.77 -7.40 -24.75
CA ARG A 327 -7.84 -6.65 -23.89
C ARG A 327 -6.88 -7.64 -23.24
N CYS A 328 -5.75 -7.89 -23.90
CA CYS A 328 -4.62 -8.59 -23.31
C CYS A 328 -4.00 -7.74 -22.19
N LEU A 329 -4.33 -8.04 -20.93
CA LEU A 329 -3.53 -7.58 -19.81
C LEU A 329 -2.29 -8.47 -19.74
N LEU A 330 -1.15 -7.92 -20.16
CA LEU A 330 0.15 -8.57 -20.12
C LEU A 330 0.53 -8.97 -18.67
N PRO A 331 1.21 -10.11 -18.47
CA PRO A 331 1.65 -10.54 -17.16
C PRO A 331 2.70 -9.56 -16.62
N ARG A 332 2.42 -8.98 -15.44
CA ARG A 332 3.40 -8.18 -14.70
C ARG A 332 4.35 -9.13 -13.98
N SER A 333 5.57 -9.22 -14.50
CA SER A 333 6.71 -9.72 -13.71
C SER A 333 6.91 -8.76 -12.54
N THR A 334 6.47 -9.15 -11.35
CA THR A 334 6.71 -8.39 -10.13
C THR A 334 8.18 -8.52 -9.76
N ARG A 335 9.04 -7.68 -10.35
CA ARG A 335 10.36 -7.41 -9.75
C ARG A 335 10.10 -6.76 -8.40
N ARG A 336 10.13 -7.55 -7.33
CA ARG A 336 10.08 -7.04 -5.96
C ARG A 336 11.45 -6.45 -5.64
N LEU A 337 11.64 -5.18 -5.95
CA LEU A 337 12.76 -4.41 -5.44
C LEU A 337 12.46 -4.16 -3.97
N VAL A 338 13.17 -4.88 -3.11
CA VAL A 338 13.21 -4.64 -1.66
C VAL A 338 14.63 -4.20 -1.34
N GLY A 339 14.79 -2.96 -0.92
CA GLY A 339 16.02 -2.46 -0.33
C GLY A 339 15.99 -2.74 1.17
N THR A 340 17.08 -3.28 1.73
CA THR A 340 17.26 -3.33 3.18
C THR A 340 18.60 -2.72 3.53
N PHE A 341 18.59 -1.70 4.38
CA PHE A 341 19.77 -1.00 4.86
C PHE A 341 20.00 -1.37 6.32
N HIS A 342 21.24 -1.66 6.68
CA HIS A 342 21.64 -1.92 8.05
C HIS A 342 22.85 -1.06 8.37
N GLY A 343 22.87 -0.47 9.56
CA GLY A 343 24.04 0.22 10.06
C GLY A 343 24.16 0.06 11.56
N THR A 344 25.40 -0.05 12.01
CA THR A 344 25.76 -0.15 13.43
C THR A 344 26.88 0.83 13.70
N GLN A 345 26.67 1.73 14.65
CA GLN A 345 27.71 2.61 15.12
C GLN A 345 28.50 1.94 16.23
N ARG A 346 29.82 1.79 16.03
CA ARG A 346 30.72 1.37 17.11
C ARG A 346 31.01 2.60 17.98
N GLN A 347 30.56 2.58 19.23
CA GLN A 347 31.02 3.55 20.22
C GLN A 347 32.43 3.16 20.69
N PRO A 348 33.37 4.12 20.83
CA PRO A 348 34.65 3.84 21.48
C PRO A 348 34.39 3.41 22.93
N ARG A 349 35.09 2.36 23.36
CA ARG A 349 35.04 1.84 24.73
C ARG A 349 35.67 2.79 25.73
#